data_AF-A0AAD8MC12-F1
#
_entry.id   AF-A0AAD8MC12-F1
#
_cell.length_a   1.000
_cell.length_b   1.000
_cell.length_c   1.000
_cell.angle_alpha   90.00
_cell.angle_beta   90.00
_cell.angle_gamma   90.00
#
_symmetry.space_group_name_H-M   'P 1'
#
loop_
_entity.id
_entity.type
_entity.pdbx_description
1 polymer ?
#
loop_
_entity_poly.entity_id
_entity_poly.type
_entity_poly.pdbx_seq_one_letter_code
_entity_poly.pdbx_strand_id
1 'polypeptide(L)'
;MSLDIFVPLSESNFLEYAKLISHKLRPYEKSFHHIGLPKSVIRMSMTSLKASDTKEVASSVTAIANEKLKAEKEANAGKKKTGAKKKQLIVDKPDDDAVVSNLDSDMMILILCNF
;
A
#
# COMPACT_ATOMS: atom_id res chain seq x y z
N MET A 1 -1.30 16.43 25.53
CA MET A 1 -2.68 16.88 25.28
C MET A 1 -3.59 15.67 25.21
N SER A 2 -4.73 15.70 25.91
CA SER A 2 -5.81 14.73 25.71
C SER A 2 -6.60 15.10 24.45
N LEU A 3 -7.17 14.10 23.78
CA LEU A 3 -7.99 14.33 22.58
C LEU A 3 -9.23 15.18 22.90
N ASP A 4 -9.77 15.04 24.11
CA ASP A 4 -11.05 15.60 24.53
C ASP A 4 -11.08 17.13 24.62
N ILE A 5 -9.92 17.78 24.55
CA ILE A 5 -9.76 19.24 24.71
C ILE A 5 -9.07 19.87 23.49
N PHE A 6 -8.65 19.06 22.50
CA PHE A 6 -7.90 19.56 21.35
C PHE A 6 -8.83 19.99 20.21
N VAL A 7 -8.83 21.27 19.89
CA VAL A 7 -9.57 21.84 18.74
C VAL A 7 -8.57 22.20 17.64
N PRO A 8 -8.49 21.45 16.52
CA PRO A 8 -7.55 21.76 15.46
C PRO A 8 -7.99 23.01 14.68
N LEU A 9 -7.11 24.01 14.57
CA LEU A 9 -7.37 25.28 13.86
C LEU A 9 -6.44 25.50 12.65
N SER A 10 -5.27 24.86 12.64
CA SER A 10 -4.30 24.90 11.53
C SER A 10 -4.04 23.51 10.96
N GLU A 11 -3.51 23.42 9.74
CA GLU A 11 -3.10 22.15 9.13
C GLU A 11 -2.15 21.35 10.03
N SER A 12 -1.19 22.04 10.67
CA SER A 12 -0.29 21.43 11.65
C SER A 12 -1.06 20.82 12.83
N ASN A 13 -2.11 21.50 13.31
CA ASN A 13 -2.95 20.95 14.36
C ASN A 13 -3.75 19.73 13.89
N PHE A 14 -4.26 19.72 12.65
CA PHE A 14 -4.92 18.52 12.11
C PHE A 14 -3.97 17.32 12.02
N LEU A 15 -2.71 17.55 11.65
CA LEU A 15 -1.70 16.49 11.64
C LEU A 15 -1.38 15.99 13.06
N GLU A 16 -1.27 16.89 14.04
CA GLU A 16 -1.09 16.50 15.44
C GLU A 16 -2.30 15.73 15.98
N TYR A 17 -3.51 16.16 15.65
CA TYR A 17 -4.74 15.47 16.02
C TYR A 17 -4.77 14.04 15.45
N ALA A 18 -4.42 13.87 14.18
CA ALA A 18 -4.30 12.56 13.55
C ALA A 18 -3.28 11.66 14.27
N LYS A 19 -2.13 12.21 14.70
CA LYS A 19 -1.14 11.47 15.50
C LYS A 19 -1.74 11.02 16.83
N LEU A 20 -2.44 11.91 17.55
CA LEU A 20 -3.08 11.58 18.82
C LEU A 20 -4.14 10.49 18.66
N ILE A 21 -4.98 10.55 17.62
CA ILE A 21 -5.93 9.50 17.29
C ILE A 21 -5.19 8.17 17.06
N SER A 22 -4.13 8.18 16.24
CA SER A 22 -3.37 6.96 15.93
C SER A 22 -2.79 6.32 17.20
N HIS A 23 -2.28 7.11 18.15
CA HIS A 23 -1.76 6.63 19.42
C HIS A 23 -2.83 5.96 20.29
N LYS A 24 -4.11 6.33 20.14
CA LYS A 24 -5.22 5.67 20.83
C LYS A 24 -5.64 4.37 20.16
N LEU A 25 -5.43 4.22 18.86
CA LEU A 25 -5.80 3.00 18.11
C LEU A 25 -4.72 1.90 18.23
N ARG A 26 -3.44 2.27 18.19
CA ARG A 26 -2.29 1.32 18.20
C ARG A 26 -2.27 0.29 19.33
N PRO A 27 -2.64 0.61 20.59
CA PRO A 27 -2.64 -0.39 21.66
C PRO A 27 -3.50 -1.62 21.37
N TYR A 28 -4.47 -1.50 20.46
CA TYR A 28 -5.37 -2.58 20.08
C TYR A 28 -4.85 -3.44 18.91
N GLU A 29 -3.66 -3.19 18.37
CA GLU A 29 -3.07 -3.91 17.21
C GLU A 29 -3.02 -5.43 17.36
N LYS A 30 -2.93 -5.93 18.60
CA LYS A 30 -2.89 -7.37 18.91
C LYS A 30 -4.28 -8.02 19.02
N SER A 31 -5.35 -7.23 19.02
CA SER A 31 -6.71 -7.74 19.11
C SER A 31 -7.20 -8.29 17.77
N PHE A 32 -7.94 -9.39 17.79
CA PHE A 32 -8.57 -9.97 16.58
C PHE A 32 -9.50 -8.98 15.86
N HIS A 33 -10.07 -8.02 16.59
CA HIS A 33 -10.93 -6.98 16.03
C HIS A 33 -10.16 -5.76 15.49
N HIS A 34 -8.82 -5.76 15.58
CA HIS A 34 -8.03 -4.59 15.23
C HIS A 34 -8.29 -4.13 13.81
N ILE A 35 -8.36 -5.04 12.82
CA ILE A 35 -8.59 -4.65 11.42
C ILE A 35 -9.96 -3.99 11.22
N GLY A 36 -10.96 -4.34 12.04
CA GLY A 36 -12.28 -3.72 11.99
C GLY A 36 -12.27 -2.28 12.48
N LEU A 37 -11.44 -1.97 13.48
CA LEU A 37 -11.38 -0.65 14.10
C LEU A 37 -11.01 0.49 13.12
N PRO A 38 -9.86 0.49 12.41
CA PRO A 38 -9.50 1.55 11.49
C PRO A 38 -10.43 1.60 10.29
N LYS A 39 -10.99 0.46 9.83
CA LYS A 39 -12.01 0.43 8.77
C LYS A 39 -13.25 1.23 9.18
N SER A 40 -13.76 0.99 10.39
CA SER A 40 -14.91 1.71 10.92
C SER A 40 -14.61 3.18 11.16
N VAL A 41 -13.45 3.51 11.73
CA VAL A 41 -13.03 4.91 11.98
C VAL A 41 -12.99 5.69 10.67
N ILE A 42 -12.32 5.17 9.64
CA ILE A 42 -12.25 5.82 8.32
C ILE A 42 -13.66 6.05 7.77
N ARG A 43 -14.52 5.03 7.76
CA ARG A 43 -15.90 5.15 7.26
C ARG A 43 -16.71 6.21 8.02
N MET A 44 -16.62 6.23 9.35
CA MET A 44 -17.35 7.16 10.20
C MET A 44 -16.85 8.60 10.05
N SER A 45 -15.55 8.81 9.85
CA SER A 45 -14.97 10.14 9.67
C SER A 45 -15.28 10.78 8.31
N MET A 46 -15.79 10.02 7.36
CA MET A 46 -15.97 10.46 5.97
C MET A 46 -17.44 10.66 5.56
N THR A 47 -18.40 10.54 6.49
CA THR A 47 -19.84 10.55 6.18
C THR A 47 -20.34 11.82 5.51
N SER A 48 -19.68 12.96 5.72
CA SER A 48 -20.04 14.25 5.13
C SER A 48 -19.17 14.65 3.93
N LEU A 49 -18.20 13.83 3.54
CA LEU A 49 -17.30 14.13 2.42
C LEU A 49 -17.99 13.85 1.09
N LYS A 50 -17.69 14.66 0.07
CA LYS A 50 -18.08 14.37 -1.30
C LYS A 50 -17.28 13.18 -1.86
N ALA A 51 -17.78 12.63 -2.97
CA ALA A 51 -17.18 11.45 -3.60
C ALA A 51 -15.73 11.67 -4.06
N SER A 52 -15.35 12.86 -4.53
CA SER A 52 -13.96 13.15 -4.94
C SER A 52 -12.99 13.03 -3.76
N ASP A 53 -13.32 13.66 -2.64
CA ASP A 53 -12.45 13.69 -1.46
C ASP A 53 -12.36 12.30 -0.83
N THR A 54 -13.44 11.53 -0.91
CA THR A 54 -13.44 10.13 -0.50
C THR A 54 -12.48 9.27 -1.34
N LYS A 55 -12.42 9.51 -2.66
CA LYS A 55 -11.49 8.82 -3.57
C LYS A 55 -10.03 9.18 -3.29
N GLU A 56 -9.75 10.42 -2.90
CA GLU A 56 -8.39 10.82 -2.51
C GLU A 56 -7.89 10.02 -1.31
N VAL A 57 -8.70 9.92 -0.24
CA VAL A 57 -8.35 9.11 0.93
C VAL A 57 -8.20 7.62 0.57
N ALA A 58 -9.09 7.08 -0.26
CA ALA A 58 -9.00 5.69 -0.74
C ALA A 58 -7.69 5.42 -1.51
N SER A 59 -7.22 6.39 -2.29
CA SER A 59 -5.96 6.31 -3.02
C SER A 59 -4.76 6.27 -2.06
N SER A 60 -4.78 7.08 -1.00
CA SER A 60 -3.75 7.03 0.05
C SER A 60 -3.70 5.67 0.76
N VAL A 61 -4.85 5.06 1.07
CA VAL A 61 -4.90 3.71 1.68
C VAL A 61 -4.33 2.65 0.73
N THR A 62 -4.63 2.77 -0.57
CA THR A 62 -4.09 1.86 -1.60
C THR A 62 -2.57 1.98 -1.72
N ALA A 63 -2.04 3.21 -1.67
CA ALA A 63 -0.60 3.44 -1.67
C ALA A 63 0.09 2.76 -0.48
N ILE A 64 -0.44 2.91 0.72
CA ILE A 64 0.08 2.25 1.94
C ILE A 64 0.04 0.72 1.81
N ALA A 65 -1.02 0.17 1.22
CA ALA A 65 -1.10 -1.27 0.98
C ALA A 65 0.02 -1.76 0.06
N ASN A 66 0.29 -1.02 -1.02
CA ASN A 66 1.38 -1.32 -1.95
C ASN A 66 2.76 -1.21 -1.29
N GLU A 67 2.98 -0.20 -0.44
CA GLU A 67 4.21 -0.05 0.35
C GLU A 67 4.44 -1.24 1.29
N LYS A 68 3.39 -1.70 2.00
CA LYS A 68 3.46 -2.88 2.87
C LYS A 68 3.77 -4.15 2.09
N LEU A 69 3.10 -4.37 0.95
CA LEU A 69 3.37 -5.53 0.08
C LEU A 69 4.81 -5.54 -0.43
N LYS A 70 5.37 -4.37 -0.76
CA LYS A 70 6.78 -4.25 -1.17
C LYS A 70 7.72 -4.61 -0.01
N ALA A 71 7.49 -4.06 1.18
CA ALA A 71 8.29 -4.35 2.37
C ALA A 71 8.25 -5.84 2.75
N GLU A 72 7.09 -6.49 2.64
CA GLU A 72 6.94 -7.93 2.89
C GLU A 72 7.72 -8.80 1.88
N LYS A 73 7.77 -8.39 0.61
CA LYS A 73 8.57 -9.07 -0.43
C LYS A 73 10.06 -8.92 -0.16
N GLU A 74 10.53 -7.72 0.18
CA GLU A 74 11.94 -7.43 0.48
C GLU A 74 12.42 -8.18 1.74
N ALA A 75 11.61 -8.21 2.80
CA ALA A 75 11.90 -8.95 4.03
C ALA A 75 12.04 -10.47 3.80
N ASN A 76 11.34 -11.02 2.80
CA ASN A 76 11.39 -12.44 2.46
C ASN A 76 12.46 -12.82 1.43
N ALA A 77 13.02 -11.86 0.70
CA ALA A 77 14.06 -12.09 -0.31
C ALA A 77 15.43 -12.50 0.29
N GLY A 78 15.69 -12.18 1.56
CA GLY A 78 16.97 -12.47 2.24
C GLY A 78 17.16 -13.92 2.72
N LYS A 79 16.17 -14.80 2.59
CA LYS A 79 16.26 -16.21 3.07
C LYS A 79 16.77 -17.22 2.03
N LYS A 80 17.22 -16.79 0.84
CA LYS A 80 17.84 -17.69 -0.15
C LYS A 80 19.36 -17.47 -0.26
N LYS A 81 20.10 -18.49 0.20
CA LYS A 81 21.48 -18.91 -0.15
C LYS A 81 22.67 -18.24 0.57
N THR A 82 22.94 -18.69 1.80
CA THR A 82 24.32 -19.08 2.16
C THR A 82 24.57 -20.50 1.66
N GLY A 83 25.16 -20.64 0.46
CA GLY A 83 25.55 -21.94 -0.07
C GLY A 83 26.15 -21.87 -1.46
N ALA A 84 27.44 -22.23 -1.53
CA ALA A 84 28.30 -22.45 -2.70
C ALA A 84 29.03 -21.21 -3.28
N LYS A 85 30.32 -21.11 -2.90
CA LYS A 85 31.38 -20.34 -3.56
C LYS A 85 31.85 -21.04 -4.85
N LYS A 86 32.18 -20.19 -5.86
CA LYS A 86 33.10 -20.34 -7.02
C LYS A 86 32.70 -21.27 -8.18
N LYS A 87 32.52 -20.69 -9.37
CA LYS A 87 33.57 -20.55 -10.40
C LYS A 87 33.20 -19.48 -11.44
N GLN A 88 34.23 -18.73 -11.83
CA GLN A 88 34.32 -17.70 -12.86
C GLN A 88 34.23 -18.32 -14.26
N LEU A 89 33.70 -17.57 -15.24
CA LEU A 89 34.28 -17.33 -16.59
C LEU A 89 33.49 -16.20 -17.29
N ILE A 90 34.20 -15.43 -18.10
CA ILE A 90 33.91 -14.08 -18.61
C ILE A 90 33.87 -14.13 -20.14
N VAL A 91 32.95 -13.35 -20.75
CA VAL A 91 32.99 -12.61 -22.04
C VAL A 91 32.46 -13.19 -23.38
N ASP A 92 31.50 -12.41 -23.92
CA ASP A 92 31.07 -12.00 -25.29
C ASP A 92 30.81 -13.05 -26.40
N LYS A 93 29.80 -12.93 -27.29
CA LYS A 93 29.28 -11.76 -28.04
C LYS A 93 27.79 -11.96 -28.49
N PRO A 94 27.13 -10.94 -29.07
CA PRO A 94 25.69 -10.89 -29.36
C PRO A 94 25.34 -11.52 -30.71
N ASP A 95 24.11 -11.99 -30.88
CA ASP A 95 23.50 -11.99 -32.20
C ASP A 95 22.01 -11.67 -32.13
N ASP A 96 21.64 -10.87 -33.12
CA ASP A 96 20.42 -10.14 -33.37
C ASP A 96 19.38 -11.12 -33.93
N ASP A 97 18.15 -11.15 -33.41
CA ASP A 97 17.02 -11.57 -34.27
C ASP A 97 15.72 -10.97 -33.74
N ALA A 98 15.36 -9.85 -34.37
CA ALA A 98 14.03 -9.27 -34.29
C ALA A 98 13.02 -10.19 -35.00
N VAL A 99 12.09 -10.78 -34.24
CA VAL A 99 10.82 -11.27 -34.81
C VAL A 99 9.67 -10.60 -34.09
N VAL A 100 9.17 -9.54 -34.73
CA VAL A 100 7.84 -8.97 -34.50
C VAL A 100 6.81 -10.02 -34.90
N SER A 101 6.02 -10.49 -33.94
CA SER A 101 4.72 -11.12 -34.22
C SER A 101 3.65 -10.39 -33.42
N ASN A 102 2.94 -9.51 -34.12
CA ASN A 102 1.68 -8.90 -33.71
C ASN A 102 0.57 -9.94 -33.80
N LEU A 103 0.16 -10.52 -32.67
CA LEU A 103 -1.11 -11.22 -32.39
C LEU A 103 -1.17 -11.24 -30.85
N ASP A 104 -2.10 -10.65 -30.11
CA ASP A 104 -3.53 -10.52 -30.31
C ASP A 104 -4.05 -9.50 -29.28
N SER A 105 -4.81 -8.50 -29.73
CA SER A 105 -5.30 -7.38 -28.90
C SER A 105 -6.59 -7.72 -28.12
N ASP A 106 -6.90 -9.00 -27.91
CA ASP A 106 -8.21 -9.45 -27.42
C ASP A 106 -8.20 -10.03 -25.99
N MET A 107 -7.22 -9.65 -25.16
CA MET A 107 -7.25 -9.94 -23.72
C MET A 107 -7.28 -8.68 -22.84
N MET A 108 -7.78 -7.57 -23.37
CA MET A 108 -7.98 -6.33 -22.60
C MET A 108 -9.44 -5.87 -22.50
N ILE A 109 -10.41 -6.69 -22.89
CA ILE A 109 -11.84 -6.33 -22.86
C ILE A 109 -12.66 -7.17 -21.85
N LEU A 110 -12.10 -8.24 -21.26
CA LEU A 110 -12.87 -9.11 -20.35
C LEU A 110 -12.65 -8.87 -18.84
N ILE A 111 -12.34 -7.63 -18.42
CA ILE A 111 -12.31 -7.26 -16.98
C ILE A 111 -13.26 -6.09 -16.66
N LEU A 112 -13.91 -5.47 -17.66
CA LEU A 112 -14.79 -4.31 -17.42
C LEU A 112 -16.29 -4.61 -17.27
N CYS A 113 -16.70 -5.87 -17.33
CA CYS A 113 -18.07 -6.26 -17.02
C CYS A 113 -18.06 -7.51 -16.14
N ASN A 114 -17.85 -7.35 -14.82
CA ASN A 114 -18.49 -8.15 -13.75
C ASN A 114 -18.03 -7.62 -12.38
N PHE A 115 -19.01 -7.06 -11.64
CA PHE A 115 -18.99 -6.46 -10.30
C PHE A 115 -18.67 -4.98 -10.18
#